data_AF-A0AB35UN22-F1
#
_entry.id   AF-A0AB35UN22-F1
#
_cell.length_a   1.000
_cell.length_b   1.000
_cell.length_c   1.000
_cell.angle_alpha   90.00
_cell.angle_beta   90.00
_cell.angle_gamma   90.00
#
_symmetry.space_group_name_H-M   'P 1'
#
loop_
_entity.id
_entity.type
_entity.pdbx_description
1 polymer ?
#
loop_
_entity_poly.entity_id
_entity_poly.type
_entity_poly.pdbx_seq_one_letter_code
_entity_poly.pdbx_strand_id
1 'polypeptide(L)'
;MGAKRALKPRQVWAIRFFLDQHQRLRDRALFDLAIDSKLRGCDVVRMRIGDIVLGGHVRTRAIVVQAKTGRPVQFELMADARASLLAWLERRGGSLADYVF
;
A
#
# COMPACT_ATOMS: atom_id res chain seq x y z
N MET A 1 -27.53 3.10 -5.70
CA MET A 1 -26.71 2.78 -4.52
C MET A 1 -25.52 3.72 -4.50
N GLY A 2 -25.43 4.59 -3.47
CA GLY A 2 -24.51 5.73 -3.44
C GLY A 2 -23.09 5.36 -2.99
N ALA A 3 -22.10 6.11 -3.49
CA ALA A 3 -20.71 5.97 -3.05
C ALA A 3 -20.60 6.22 -1.53
N LYS A 4 -19.90 5.33 -0.82
CA LYS A 4 -19.53 5.60 0.58
C LYS A 4 -18.67 6.87 0.61
N ARG A 5 -18.91 7.74 1.60
CA ARG A 5 -18.12 8.96 1.78
C ARG A 5 -16.65 8.61 2.01
N ALA A 6 -15.75 9.37 1.40
CA ALA A 6 -14.32 9.24 1.63
C ALA A 6 -13.98 9.49 3.10
N LEU A 7 -12.91 8.86 3.57
CA LEU A 7 -12.39 9.08 4.92
C LEU A 7 -11.89 10.52 5.06
N LYS A 8 -12.22 11.16 6.18
CA LYS A 8 -11.66 12.47 6.53
C LYS A 8 -10.22 12.31 7.02
N PRO A 9 -9.33 13.32 6.88
CA PRO A 9 -7.96 13.25 7.37
C PRO A 9 -7.85 12.83 8.85
N ARG A 10 -8.74 13.34 9.70
CA ARG A 10 -8.82 12.95 11.13
C ARG A 10 -9.11 11.46 11.33
N GLN A 11 -9.93 10.86 10.46
CA GLN A 11 -10.24 9.43 10.53
C GLN A 11 -9.07 8.57 10.05
N VAL A 12 -8.39 9.01 8.98
CA VAL A 12 -7.14 8.36 8.51
C VAL A 12 -6.10 8.36 9.62
N TRP A 13 -5.89 9.51 10.29
CA TRP A 13 -4.99 9.61 11.42
C TRP A 13 -5.38 8.69 12.58
N ALA A 14 -6.67 8.63 12.95
CA ALA A 14 -7.14 7.77 14.03
C ALA A 14 -6.92 6.28 13.73
N ILE A 15 -7.16 5.84 12.49
CA ILE A 15 -6.90 4.46 12.06
C ILE A 15 -5.41 4.15 12.11
N ARG A 16 -4.58 5.05 11.57
CA ARG A 16 -3.12 4.98 11.64
C ARG A 16 -2.62 4.79 13.06
N PHE A 17 -3.05 5.67 13.96
CA PHE A 17 -2.71 5.60 15.38
C PHE A 17 -3.13 4.28 16.01
N PHE A 18 -4.37 3.83 15.77
CA PHE A 18 -4.86 2.56 16.29
C PHE A 18 -4.00 1.36 15.85
N LEU A 19 -3.63 1.31 14.57
CA LEU A 19 -2.79 0.23 14.02
C LEU A 19 -1.38 0.23 14.60
N ASP A 20 -0.80 1.41 14.80
CA ASP A 20 0.53 1.56 15.41
C ASP A 20 0.52 1.12 16.87
N GLN A 21 -0.49 1.55 17.65
CA GLN A 21 -0.63 1.17 19.07
C GLN A 21 -0.76 -0.34 19.27
N HIS A 22 -1.42 -1.05 18.34
CA HIS A 22 -1.57 -2.50 18.40
C HIS A 22 -0.46 -3.25 17.66
N GLN A 23 0.61 -2.56 17.24
CA GLN A 23 1.73 -3.14 16.49
C GLN A 23 1.30 -3.95 15.25
N ARG A 24 0.19 -3.55 14.60
CA ARG A 24 -0.38 -4.20 13.42
C ARG A 24 0.33 -3.75 12.14
N LEU A 25 1.63 -4.01 12.06
CA LEU A 25 2.50 -3.47 11.00
C LEU A 25 2.07 -3.90 9.59
N ARG A 26 1.58 -5.13 9.38
CA ARG A 26 1.05 -5.57 8.07
C ARG A 26 -0.14 -4.72 7.65
N ASP A 27 -1.09 -4.55 8.56
CA ASP A 27 -2.32 -3.81 8.30
C ASP A 27 -2.06 -2.31 8.16
N ARG A 28 -1.06 -1.79 8.88
CA ARG A 28 -0.61 -0.41 8.73
C ARG A 28 -0.06 -0.15 7.32
N ALA A 29 0.84 -1.00 6.85
CA ALA A 29 1.40 -0.91 5.50
C ALA A 29 0.33 -1.07 4.41
N LEU A 30 -0.60 -2.02 4.60
CA LEU A 30 -1.73 -2.22 3.69
C LEU A 30 -2.65 -1.00 3.64
N PHE A 31 -2.95 -0.41 4.79
CA PHE A 31 -3.82 0.76 4.90
C PHE A 31 -3.20 1.97 4.19
N ASP A 32 -1.93 2.29 4.47
CA ASP A 32 -1.26 3.42 3.82
C ASP A 32 -1.17 3.24 2.31
N LEU A 33 -0.81 2.04 1.83
CA LEU A 33 -0.79 1.74 0.39
C LEU A 33 -2.18 1.86 -0.25
N ALA A 34 -3.24 1.42 0.42
CA ALA A 34 -4.60 1.48 -0.10
C ALA A 34 -5.10 2.93 -0.22
N ILE A 35 -4.74 3.80 0.73
CA ILE A 35 -5.07 5.24 0.69
C ILE A 35 -4.38 5.92 -0.49
N ASP A 36 -3.09 5.65 -0.69
CA ASP A 36 -2.29 6.29 -1.73
C ASP A 36 -2.63 5.80 -3.14
N SER A 37 -2.76 4.48 -3.31
CA SER A 37 -2.97 3.86 -4.61
C SER A 37 -4.41 3.96 -5.12
N LYS A 38 -5.40 4.03 -4.20
CA LYS A 38 -6.84 3.98 -4.51
C LYS A 38 -7.23 2.79 -5.39
N LEU A 39 -6.43 1.73 -5.37
CA LEU A 39 -6.65 0.52 -6.14
C LEU A 39 -7.79 -0.31 -5.54
N ARG A 40 -8.32 -1.22 -6.35
CA ARG A 40 -9.27 -2.23 -5.86
C ARG A 40 -8.51 -3.21 -4.98
N GLY A 41 -9.18 -3.79 -3.98
CA GLY A 41 -8.55 -4.77 -3.08
C GLY A 41 -7.88 -5.93 -3.84
N CYS A 42 -8.49 -6.40 -4.94
CA CYS A 42 -7.91 -7.46 -5.77
C CYS A 42 -6.61 -7.05 -6.50
N ASP A 43 -6.45 -5.77 -6.83
CA ASP A 43 -5.23 -5.26 -7.47
C ASP A 43 -4.13 -5.07 -6.41
N VAL A 44 -4.49 -4.64 -5.19
CA VAL A 44 -3.55 -4.48 -4.07
C VAL A 44 -2.91 -5.82 -3.67
N VAL A 45 -3.72 -6.89 -3.55
CA VAL A 45 -3.21 -8.21 -3.16
C VAL A 45 -2.39 -8.91 -4.24
N ARG A 46 -2.52 -8.48 -5.51
CA ARG A 46 -1.73 -9.00 -6.64
C ARG A 46 -0.45 -8.22 -6.89
N MET A 47 -0.20 -7.15 -6.14
CA MET A 47 0.99 -6.33 -6.25
C MET A 47 2.23 -7.10 -5.78
N ARG A 48 3.31 -7.05 -6.55
CA ARG A 48 4.59 -7.68 -6.23
C ARG A 48 5.54 -6.68 -5.58
N ILE A 49 6.50 -7.20 -4.82
CA ILE A 49 7.55 -6.37 -4.20
C ILE A 49 8.31 -5.57 -5.26
N GLY A 50 8.63 -6.17 -6.40
CA GLY A 50 9.30 -5.49 -7.52
C GLY A 50 8.48 -4.34 -8.16
N ASP A 51 7.16 -4.28 -7.95
CA ASP A 51 6.35 -3.18 -8.47
C ASP A 51 6.59 -1.88 -7.67
N ILE A 52 6.95 -2.02 -6.38
CA ILE A 52 7.10 -0.91 -5.43
C ILE A 52 8.52 -0.72 -4.89
N VAL A 53 9.41 -1.71 -5.02
CA VAL A 53 10.80 -1.66 -4.55
C VAL A 53 11.77 -1.69 -5.73
N LEU A 54 12.78 -0.82 -5.68
CA LEU A 54 13.91 -0.83 -6.61
C LEU A 54 15.20 -0.55 -5.84
N GLY A 55 16.23 -1.38 -6.03
CA GLY A 55 17.52 -1.20 -5.36
C GLY A 55 17.43 -1.16 -3.82
N GLY A 56 16.56 -1.98 -3.24
CA GLY A 56 16.34 -2.04 -1.80
C GLY A 56 15.51 -0.89 -1.20
N HIS A 57 15.06 0.07 -2.01
CA HIS A 57 14.28 1.22 -1.55
C HIS A 57 12.85 1.18 -2.11
N VAL A 58 11.88 1.59 -1.29
CA VAL A 58 10.51 1.81 -1.75
C VAL A 58 10.48 3.05 -2.65
N ARG A 59 9.98 2.89 -3.88
CA ARG A 59 9.92 3.94 -4.88
C ARG A 59 8.96 5.06 -4.44
N THR A 60 9.14 6.26 -4.98
CA THR A 60 8.18 7.37 -4.81
C THR A 60 6.93 7.19 -5.66
N ARG A 61 7.01 6.37 -6.72
CA ARG A 61 5.94 6.07 -7.66
C ARG A 61 5.95 4.59 -7.99
N ALA A 62 4.76 4.01 -8.07
CA ALA A 62 4.54 2.62 -8.46
C ALA A 62 3.59 2.56 -9.65
N ILE A 63 3.74 1.51 -10.45
CA ILE A 63 2.88 1.25 -11.62
C ILE A 63 2.32 -0.15 -11.46
N VAL A 64 0.99 -0.27 -11.48
CA VAL A 64 0.29 -1.55 -11.33
C VAL A 64 -0.72 -1.69 -12.46
N VAL A 65 -0.75 -2.86 -13.10
CA VAL A 65 -1.74 -3.17 -14.13
C VAL A 65 -3.05 -3.58 -13.45
N GLN A 66 -4.10 -2.79 -13.63
CA GLN A 66 -5.40 -3.10 -13.05
C GLN A 66 -6.01 -4.34 -13.71
N ALA A 67 -6.42 -5.32 -12.90
CA ALA A 67 -6.95 -6.59 -13.40
C ALA A 67 -8.23 -6.43 -14.23
N LYS A 68 -9.08 -5.45 -13.88
CA LYS A 68 -10.34 -5.22 -14.59
C LYS A 68 -10.16 -4.63 -15.98
N THR A 69 -9.23 -3.68 -16.12
CA THR A 69 -9.08 -2.87 -17.34
C THR A 69 -7.88 -3.30 -18.17
N GLY A 70 -6.95 -4.07 -17.61
CA GLY A 70 -5.66 -4.41 -18.23
C GLY A 70 -4.75 -3.19 -18.42
N ARG A 71 -5.10 -2.02 -17.86
CA ARG A 71 -4.35 -0.78 -18.07
C ARG A 71 -3.37 -0.54 -16.92
N PRO A 72 -2.14 -0.09 -17.21
CA PRO A 72 -1.21 0.34 -16.18
C PRO A 72 -1.76 1.62 -15.52
N VAL A 73 -1.75 1.64 -14.20
CA VAL A 73 -2.08 2.81 -13.39
C VAL A 73 -0.88 3.15 -12.55
N GLN A 74 -0.43 4.40 -12.67
CA GLN A 74 0.63 4.96 -11.86
C GLN A 74 0.04 5.74 -10.69
N PHE A 75 0.63 5.58 -9.51
CA PHE A 75 0.27 6.33 -8.31
C PHE A 75 1.53 6.70 -7.53
N GLU A 76 1.41 7.72 -6.68
CA GLU A 76 2.48 8.16 -5.80
C GLU A 76 2.40 7.44 -4.46
N LEU A 77 3.55 7.02 -3.95
CA LEU A 77 3.70 6.45 -2.62
C LEU A 77 4.17 7.57 -1.69
N MET A 78 3.32 8.03 -0.79
CA MET A 78 3.61 9.09 0.16
C MET A 78 4.66 8.64 1.19
N ALA A 79 5.28 9.60 1.87
CA ALA A 79 6.34 9.32 2.85
C ALA A 79 5.90 8.30 3.93
N ASP A 80 4.69 8.46 4.47
CA ASP A 80 4.12 7.55 5.46
C ASP A 80 3.98 6.12 4.92
N ALA A 81 3.49 5.97 3.69
CA ALA A 81 3.34 4.66 3.05
C ALA A 81 4.69 4.01 2.76
N ARG A 82 5.68 4.78 2.32
CA ARG A 82 7.04 4.26 2.11
C ARG A 82 7.66 3.76 3.41
N ALA A 83 7.49 4.50 4.50
CA ALA A 83 8.00 4.12 5.80
C ALA A 83 7.32 2.84 6.34
N SER A 84 5.99 2.76 6.26
CA SER A 84 5.25 1.57 6.73
C SER A 84 5.48 0.34 5.86
N LEU A 85 5.59 0.51 4.53
CA LEU A 85 5.95 -0.57 3.59
C LEU A 85 7.37 -1.08 3.84
N LEU A 86 8.34 -0.20 4.07
CA LEU A 86 9.72 -0.61 4.34
C LEU A 86 9.77 -1.48 5.61
N ALA A 87 9.21 -1.00 6.72
CA ALA A 87 9.17 -1.74 7.98
C ALA A 87 8.41 -3.08 7.84
N TRP A 88 7.35 -3.13 7.03
CA TRP A 88 6.66 -4.38 6.74
C TRP A 88 7.53 -5.37 5.94
N LEU A 89 8.18 -4.90 4.87
CA LEU A 89 8.99 -5.74 3.99
C LEU A 89 10.26 -6.25 4.68
N GLU A 90 10.87 -5.45 5.56
CA GLU A 90 11.98 -5.88 6.41
C GLU A 90 11.59 -7.05 7.33
N ARG A 91 10.38 -7.01 7.91
CA ARG A 91 9.88 -8.09 8.77
C ARG A 91 9.36 -9.30 7.99
N ARG A 92 8.73 -9.08 6.84
CA ARG A 92 8.17 -10.14 5.98
C ARG A 92 9.27 -10.91 5.26
N GLY A 93 10.29 -10.20 4.79
CA GLY A 93 11.25 -10.72 3.82
C GLY A 93 10.60 -11.04 2.46
N GLY A 94 11.37 -11.71 1.60
CA GLY A 94 10.95 -12.16 0.28
C GLY A 94 11.80 -11.59 -0.86
N SER A 95 11.50 -12.07 -2.05
CA SER A 95 12.11 -11.67 -3.32
C SER A 95 11.23 -10.68 -4.08
N LEU A 96 11.79 -10.03 -5.11
CA LEU A 96 11.04 -9.10 -5.96
C LEU A 96 9.86 -9.76 -6.70
N ALA A 97 9.86 -11.09 -6.84
CA ALA A 97 8.80 -11.85 -7.49
C ALA A 97 7.61 -12.14 -6.56
N ASP A 98 7.80 -12.00 -5.24
CA ASP A 98 6.76 -12.29 -4.25
C ASP A 98 5.74 -11.16 -4.14
N TYR A 99 4.54 -11.51 -3.69
CA TYR A 99 3.48 -10.54 -3.39
C TYR A 99 3.83 -9.66 -2.19
N VAL A 100 3.36 -8.42 -2.17
CA VAL A 100 3.62 -7.50 -1.05
C VAL A 100 2.94 -7.96 0.24
N PHE A 101 1.74 -8.55 0.16
CA PHE A 101 0.91 -8.94 1.31
C PHE A 101 0.52 -10.41 1.32
#